data_AF-A0A1Y2MIF7-F1
#
_entry.id   AF-A0A1Y2MIF7-F1
#
_cell.length_a   1.000
_cell.length_b   1.000
_cell.length_c   1.000
_cell.angle_alpha   90.00
_cell.angle_beta   90.00
_cell.angle_gamma   90.00
#
_symmetry.space_group_name_H-M   'P 1'
#
loop_
_entity.id
_entity.type
_entity.pdbx_description
1 polymer ?
#
loop_
_entity_poly.entity_id
_entity_poly.type
_entity_poly.pdbx_seq_one_letter_code
_entity_poly.pdbx_strand_id
1 'polypeptide(L)' 'MATPIARCVMVTRAQPGGIDIDREVPRRIHRDRARNLSVGGSVTDPGLVQIGDELTTT' A
#
# COMPACT_ATOMS: atom_id res chain seq x y z
N MET A 1 -11.91 12.17 -2.67
CA MET A 1 -12.03 10.69 -2.77
C MET A 1 -10.67 10.10 -3.05
N ALA A 2 -10.24 9.11 -2.27
CA ALA A 2 -8.92 8.49 -2.45
C ALA A 2 -8.94 7.55 -3.67
N THR A 3 -7.95 7.68 -4.56
CA THR A 3 -7.89 6.88 -5.79
C THR A 3 -7.30 5.51 -5.50
N PRO A 4 -7.94 4.39 -5.87
CA PRO A 4 -7.34 3.06 -5.73
C PRO A 4 -6.03 2.95 -6.51
N ILE A 5 -5.00 2.36 -5.90
CA ILE A 5 -3.68 2.20 -6.51
C ILE A 5 -3.35 0.71 -6.66
N ALA A 6 -3.09 0.32 -7.90
CA ALA A 6 -2.66 -1.03 -8.25
C ALA A 6 -1.23 -1.31 -7.78
N ARG A 7 -0.97 -2.53 -7.30
CA ARG A 7 0.37 -2.99 -6.95
C ARG A 7 1.05 -3.65 -8.15
N CYS A 8 2.29 -3.27 -8.38
CA CYS A 8 3.18 -3.92 -9.35
C CYS A 8 4.09 -4.95 -8.66
N VAL A 9 4.90 -5.65 -9.45
CA VAL A 9 5.86 -6.68 -8.99
C VAL A 9 6.80 -6.23 -7.86
N MET A 10 6.96 -4.92 -7.66
CA MET A 10 7.80 -4.37 -6.59
C MET A 10 7.45 -4.89 -5.20
N VAL A 11 6.21 -5.31 -4.95
CA VAL A 11 5.78 -5.90 -3.66
C VAL A 11 6.37 -7.28 -3.37
N THR A 12 7.02 -7.93 -4.34
CA THR A 12 7.62 -9.27 -4.15
C THR A 12 9.10 -9.24 -3.85
N ARG A 13 9.72 -8.05 -3.72
CA ARG A 13 11.15 -7.98 -3.46
C ARG A 13 11.46 -8.53 -2.08
N ALA A 14 12.47 -9.39 -1.98
CA ALA A 14 12.98 -9.85 -0.69
C ALA A 14 13.34 -8.65 0.20
N GLN A 15 13.05 -8.75 1.49
CA GLN A 15 13.39 -7.74 2.48
C GLN A 15 14.50 -8.23 3.41
N PRO A 16 15.36 -7.32 3.92
CA PRO A 16 16.27 -7.64 5.00
C PRO A 16 15.52 -8.27 6.18
N GLY A 17 16.17 -9.19 6.91
CA GLY A 17 15.56 -9.88 8.05
C GLY A 17 14.83 -11.18 7.69
N GLY A 18 15.10 -11.76 6.51
CA GLY A 18 14.68 -13.14 6.18
C GLY A 18 13.31 -13.25 5.51
N ILE A 19 12.81 -12.17 4.89
CA ILE A 19 11.60 -12.25 4.06
C ILE A 19 12.04 -12.45 2.61
N ASP A 20 11.96 -13.69 2.13
CA ASP A 20 12.31 -14.03 0.75
C ASP A 20 11.30 -13.49 -0.28
N ILE A 21 11.66 -13.59 -1.55
CA ILE A 21 10.75 -13.28 -2.65
C ILE A 21 9.52 -14.18 -2.58
N ASP A 22 8.35 -13.57 -2.43
CA ASP A 22 7.06 -14.28 -2.52
C ASP A 22 6.26 -13.80 -3.73
N ARG A 23 6.12 -14.67 -4.73
CA ARG A 23 5.33 -14.38 -5.95
C ARG A 23 3.84 -14.64 -5.78
N GLU A 24 3.40 -15.30 -4.71
CA GLU A 24 1.97 -15.45 -4.42
C GLU A 24 1.34 -14.14 -3.99
N VAL A 25 2.10 -13.20 -3.41
CA VAL A 25 1.61 -11.87 -3.02
C VAL A 25 0.88 -11.14 -4.17
N PRO A 26 1.52 -10.84 -5.32
CA PRO A 26 0.84 -10.14 -6.42
C PRO A 26 -0.23 -11.01 -7.11
N ARG A 27 -0.07 -12.35 -7.10
CA ARG A 27 -1.10 -13.27 -7.65
C ARG A 27 -2.39 -13.17 -6.86
N ARG A 28 -2.29 -13.14 -5.52
CA ARG A 28 -3.42 -12.97 -4.62
C ARG A 28 -4.04 -11.58 -4.74
N ILE A 29 -3.22 -10.53 -4.78
CA ILE A 29 -3.70 -9.14 -4.97
C ILE A 29 -4.45 -9.00 -6.31
N HIS A 30 -3.96 -9.65 -7.37
CA HIS A 30 -4.65 -9.66 -8.66
C HIS A 30 -6.00 -10.38 -8.59
N ARG A 31 -6.01 -11.62 -8.08
CA ARG A 31 -7.19 -12.48 -8.00
C ARG A 31 -8.27 -11.88 -7.11
N ASP A 32 -7.90 -11.41 -5.93
CA ASP A 32 -8.84 -11.08 -4.86
C ASP A 32 -9.21 -9.59 -4.85
N ARG A 33 -8.38 -8.71 -5.44
CA ARG A 33 -8.53 -7.25 -5.31
C ARG A 33 -8.38 -6.48 -6.61
N ALA A 34 -8.46 -7.14 -7.77
CA ALA A 34 -8.26 -6.52 -9.08
C ALA A 34 -6.96 -5.69 -9.17
N ARG A 35 -5.92 -6.13 -8.45
CA ARG A 35 -4.60 -5.51 -8.25
C ARG A 35 -4.54 -4.36 -7.22
N ASN A 36 -5.64 -3.93 -6.63
CA ASN A 36 -5.68 -2.76 -5.75
C ASN A 36 -5.40 -3.13 -4.29
N LEU A 37 -4.34 -2.59 -3.71
CA LEU A 37 -3.96 -2.80 -2.30
C LEU A 37 -3.46 -1.51 -1.62
N SER A 38 -3.87 -0.35 -2.12
CA SER A 38 -3.51 0.94 -1.56
C SER A 38 -4.43 2.02 -2.10
N VAL A 39 -4.42 3.17 -1.45
CA VAL A 39 -5.05 4.40 -1.95
C VAL A 39 -3.98 5.47 -2.14
N GLY A 40 -4.20 6.35 -3.11
CA GLY A 40 -3.42 7.56 -3.31
C GLY A 40 -4.12 8.76 -2.69
N GLY A 41 -3.34 9.63 -2.05
CA GLY A 41 -3.80 10.91 -1.52
C GLY A 41 -2.83 12.03 -1.89
N SER A 42 -3.33 13.26 -1.87
CA SER A 42 -2.54 14.48 -2.04
C SER A 42 -2.44 15.20 -0.70
N VAL A 43 -1.29 15.81 -0.43
CA VAL A 43 -1.13 16.70 0.72
C VAL A 43 -1.86 18.01 0.40
N THR A 44 -2.96 18.27 1.09
CA THR A 44 -3.74 19.50 0.93
C THR A 44 -3.34 20.58 1.92
N ASP A 45 -2.82 20.17 3.08
CA ASP A 45 -2.30 21.05 4.14
C ASP A 45 -1.00 20.43 4.71
N PRO A 46 0.16 21.10 4.61
CA PRO A 46 1.42 20.59 5.14
C PRO A 46 1.45 20.60 6.68
N GLY A 47 2.00 19.54 7.28
CA GLY A 47 2.13 19.43 8.73
C GLY A 47 2.95 18.22 9.16
N LEU A 48 3.05 18.04 10.47
CA LEU A 48 3.67 16.85 11.06
C LEU A 48 2.62 15.75 11.25
N VAL A 49 3.06 14.50 11.11
CA VAL A 49 2.29 13.30 11.43
C VAL A 49 3.14 12.40 12.32
N GLN A 50 2.51 11.72 13.26
CA GLN A 50 3.14 10.80 14.20
C GLN A 50 2.39 9.47 14.27
N ILE A 51 3.10 8.43 14.71
CA ILE A 51 2.46 7.13 14.99
C ILE A 51 1.50 7.33 16.15
N GLY A 52 0.25 6.91 15.95
CA GLY A 52 -0.83 7.05 16.94
C GLY A 52 -1.77 8.20 16.67
N ASP A 53 -1.49 9.06 15.68
CA ASP A 53 -2.43 10.11 15.27
C ASP A 53 -3.75 9.50 14.78
N GLU A 54 -4.86 10.11 15.19
CA GLU A 54 -6.19 9.71 14.75
C GLU A 54 -6.41 10.11 13.28
N LEU A 55 -6.94 9.19 12.48
CA LEU A 55 -7.36 9.47 11.11
C LEU A 55 -8.84 9.85 11.08
N THR A 56 -9.14 11.09 10.71
CA THR A 56 -10.50 11.58 10.52
C THR A 56 -10.84 11.66 9.02
N THR A 57 -12.06 11.27 8.65
CA THR A 57 -12.58 11.49 7.29
C THR A 57 -13.35 12.80 7.29
N THR A 58 -12.74 13.86 6.77
CA THR A 58 -13.42 15.11 6.44
C THR A 58 -14.19 15.02 5.13
#